data_AF-A0AAJ7U7M4-F1
#
_entry.id   AF-A0AAJ7U7M4-F1
#
_cell.length_a   1.000
_cell.length_b   1.000
_cell.length_c   1.000
_cell.angle_alpha   90.00
_cell.angle_beta   90.00
_cell.angle_gamma   90.00
#
_symmetry.space_group_name_H-M   'P 1'
#
loop_
_entity.id
_entity.type
_entity.pdbx_description
1 polymer ?
#
loop_
_entity_poly.entity_id
_entity_poly.type
_entity_poly.pdbx_seq_one_letter_code
_entity_poly.pdbx_strand_id
1 'polypeptide(L)'
;MCGNYNGNLDDDDLMPNGESAPSTALLGDSWRAAGDTDAGCQPAATPDGCDAADNELYGRMCKIIVSSSGPFASCHNVVDPALFFQSCVFDVCQYGGMESTLCHILQAYAEACRAENVDVLWRNETFCRESVRFLV
;
A
#
# COMPACT_ATOMS: atom_id res chain seq x y z
N MET A 1 -14.28 2.67 0.20
CA MET A 1 -13.59 3.85 -0.36
C MET A 1 -12.92 3.49 -1.67
N CYS A 2 -13.68 3.02 -2.66
CA CYS A 2 -13.16 2.48 -3.92
C CYS A 2 -13.72 3.24 -5.13
N GLY A 3 -14.06 4.52 -4.93
CA GLY A 3 -14.68 5.33 -5.97
C GLY A 3 -16.12 4.96 -6.28
N ASN A 4 -16.61 5.47 -7.41
CA ASN A 4 -17.99 5.28 -7.88
C ASN A 4 -18.09 4.33 -9.10
N TYR A 5 -16.97 3.78 -9.56
CA TYR A 5 -16.87 2.79 -10.64
C TYR A 5 -17.41 3.26 -12.00
N ASN A 6 -17.32 4.56 -12.31
CA ASN A 6 -17.69 5.11 -13.61
C ASN A 6 -16.53 5.15 -14.63
N GLY A 7 -15.31 4.79 -14.21
CA GLY A 7 -14.09 4.83 -15.03
C GLY A 7 -13.39 6.20 -15.10
N ASN A 8 -13.85 7.18 -14.33
CA ASN A 8 -13.23 8.49 -14.17
C ASN A 8 -12.51 8.57 -12.82
N LEU A 9 -11.18 8.60 -12.87
CA LEU A 9 -10.36 8.63 -11.65
C LEU A 9 -10.46 9.97 -10.89
N ASP A 10 -10.89 11.04 -11.58
CA ASP A 10 -10.95 12.39 -11.02
C ASP A 10 -12.12 12.58 -10.02
N ASP A 11 -13.08 11.64 -9.97
CA ASP A 11 -14.23 11.69 -9.05
C ASP A 11 -14.37 10.44 -8.17
N ASP A 12 -13.28 9.69 -7.99
CA ASP A 12 -13.24 8.57 -7.06
C ASP A 12 -13.05 9.02 -5.59
N ASP A 13 -12.80 10.31 -5.37
CA ASP A 13 -12.62 10.95 -4.06
C ASP A 13 -13.87 11.68 -3.54
N LEU A 14 -15.04 11.36 -4.09
CA LEU A 14 -16.30 11.99 -3.69
C LEU A 14 -16.74 11.54 -2.29
N MET A 15 -17.15 12.53 -1.49
CA MET A 15 -17.85 12.35 -0.22
C MET A 15 -19.34 12.02 -0.46
N PRO A 16 -20.11 11.58 0.56
CA PRO A 16 -21.53 11.25 0.39
C PRO A 16 -22.41 12.40 -0.09
N ASN A 17 -21.97 13.65 0.09
CA ASN A 17 -22.65 14.85 -0.39
C ASN A 17 -22.37 15.16 -1.89
N GLY A 18 -21.51 14.38 -2.55
CA GLY A 18 -21.12 14.55 -3.95
C GLY A 18 -20.05 15.62 -4.19
N GLU A 19 -19.40 16.12 -3.13
CA GLU A 19 -18.23 17.00 -3.25
C GLU A 19 -16.93 16.19 -3.14
N SER A 20 -15.89 16.59 -3.86
CA SER A 20 -14.56 15.98 -3.72
C SER A 20 -13.97 16.29 -2.35
N ALA A 21 -13.38 15.28 -1.72
CA ALA A 21 -12.72 15.44 -0.46
C ALA A 21 -11.36 16.16 -0.63
N PRO A 22 -11.01 17.11 0.24
CA PRO A 22 -9.74 17.84 0.15
C PRO A 22 -8.53 17.00 0.61
N SER A 23 -8.74 15.83 1.20
CA SER A 23 -7.70 14.87 1.56
C SER A 23 -8.27 13.46 1.73
N THR A 24 -7.42 12.44 1.58
CA THR A 24 -7.81 11.03 1.80
C THR A 24 -8.31 10.77 3.23
N ALA A 25 -7.79 11.50 4.22
CA ALA A 25 -8.24 11.43 5.60
C ALA A 25 -9.70 11.91 5.74
N LEU A 26 -10.00 13.09 5.18
CA LEU A 26 -11.35 13.64 5.21
C LEU A 26 -12.33 12.84 4.34
N LEU A 27 -11.83 12.25 3.26
CA LEU A 27 -12.57 11.29 2.46
C LEU A 27 -13.02 10.10 3.33
N GLY A 28 -12.11 9.46 4.06
CA GLY A 28 -12.43 8.36 4.97
C GLY A 28 -13.42 8.77 6.07
N ASP A 29 -13.19 9.91 6.71
CA ASP A 29 -14.05 10.44 7.77
C ASP A 29 -15.48 10.73 7.28
N SER A 30 -15.63 11.21 6.04
CA SER A 30 -16.94 11.54 5.45
C SER A 30 -17.84 10.32 5.22
N TRP A 31 -17.25 9.14 5.02
CA TRP A 31 -17.96 7.88 4.76
C TRP A 31 -18.14 7.01 6.00
N ARG A 32 -17.82 7.53 7.19
CA ARG A 32 -18.03 6.83 8.46
C ARG A 32 -19.50 6.43 8.65
N ALA A 33 -19.72 5.20 9.12
CA ALA A 33 -21.06 4.71 9.41
C ALA A 33 -21.74 5.56 10.50
N ALA A 34 -23.00 5.94 10.27
CA ALA A 34 -23.75 6.74 11.22
C ALA A 34 -23.98 5.98 12.54
N GLY A 35 -23.68 6.63 13.66
CA GLY A 35 -23.85 6.06 15.00
C GLY A 35 -22.72 5.12 15.43
N ASP A 36 -21.62 5.04 14.68
CA ASP A 36 -20.43 4.31 15.12
C ASP A 36 -19.77 5.03 16.30
N THR A 37 -19.79 4.37 17.45
CA THR A 37 -19.19 4.87 18.71
C THR A 37 -17.94 4.09 19.11
N ASP A 38 -17.43 3.20 18.25
CA ASP A 38 -16.25 2.44 18.58
C ASP A 38 -15.06 3.38 18.79
N ALA A 39 -14.27 3.09 19.83
CA ALA A 39 -13.10 3.88 20.18
C ALA A 39 -12.05 3.92 19.05
N GLY A 40 -12.07 2.94 18.14
CA GLY A 40 -11.23 2.91 16.94
C GLY A 40 -11.76 3.76 15.79
N CYS A 41 -13.02 4.22 15.83
CA CYS A 41 -13.67 4.96 14.75
C CYS A 41 -13.64 6.49 14.98
N GLN A 42 -12.45 6.98 15.31
CA GLN A 42 -12.20 8.41 15.50
C GLN A 42 -11.77 9.06 14.19
N PRO A 43 -12.02 10.38 14.00
CA PRO A 43 -11.48 11.11 12.87
C PRO A 43 -9.98 10.91 12.78
N ALA A 44 -9.47 10.78 11.56
CA ALA A 44 -8.04 10.59 11.36
C ALA A 44 -7.25 11.72 12.04
N ALA A 45 -6.38 11.37 12.99
CA ALA A 45 -5.31 12.28 13.38
C ALA A 45 -4.46 12.54 12.13
N THR A 46 -3.95 13.77 11.96
CA THR A 46 -2.92 14.01 10.96
C THR A 46 -1.80 13.00 11.19
N PRO A 47 -1.52 12.09 10.24
CA PRO A 47 -0.40 11.17 10.41
C PRO A 47 0.84 12.03 10.60
N ASP A 48 1.59 11.80 11.67
CA ASP A 48 2.95 12.31 11.76
C ASP A 48 3.69 11.70 10.57
N GLY A 49 3.87 12.48 9.51
CA GLY A 49 4.54 12.03 8.32
C GLY A 49 5.97 11.62 8.66
N CYS A 50 6.48 10.66 7.90
CA CYS A 50 7.89 10.28 7.95
C CYS A 50 8.77 11.50 7.71
N ASP A 51 9.81 11.66 8.52
CA ASP A 51 10.79 12.69 8.23
C ASP A 51 11.56 12.38 6.92
N ALA A 52 12.33 13.35 6.44
CA ALA A 52 13.05 13.19 5.19
C ALA A 52 14.11 12.06 5.24
N ALA A 53 14.72 11.84 6.41
CA ALA A 53 15.75 10.83 6.58
C ALA A 53 15.15 9.41 6.56
N ASP A 54 14.02 9.23 7.23
CA ASP A 54 13.24 8.00 7.24
C ASP A 54 12.72 7.68 5.84
N ASN A 55 12.14 8.66 5.13
CA ASN A 55 11.72 8.46 3.75
C ASN A 55 12.86 8.00 2.83
N GLU A 56 14.06 8.56 2.99
CA GLU A 56 15.23 8.14 2.21
C GLU A 56 15.67 6.71 2.56
N LEU A 57 15.67 6.37 3.85
CA LEU A 57 16.03 5.04 4.35
C LEU A 57 15.06 3.97 3.86
N TYR A 58 13.77 4.16 4.10
CA TYR A 58 12.74 3.20 3.71
C TYR A 58 12.52 3.19 2.20
N GLY A 59 12.74 4.31 1.51
CA GLY A 59 12.86 4.37 0.06
C GLY A 59 13.88 3.37 -0.49
N ARG A 60 15.06 3.24 0.15
CA ARG A 60 16.06 2.23 -0.25
C ARG A 60 15.56 0.80 -0.03
N MET A 61 14.85 0.52 1.06
CA MET A 61 14.30 -0.81 1.34
C MET A 61 13.25 -1.20 0.28
N CYS A 62 12.41 -0.25 -0.11
CA CYS A 62 11.33 -0.44 -1.07
C CYS A 62 11.78 -0.47 -2.54
N LYS A 63 13.04 -0.12 -2.86
CA LYS A 63 13.57 -0.06 -4.24
C LYS A 63 13.42 -1.36 -5.02
N ILE A 64 13.33 -2.51 -4.36
CA ILE A 64 13.09 -3.81 -4.99
C ILE A 64 11.83 -3.80 -5.87
N ILE A 65 10.81 -3.01 -5.52
CA ILE A 65 9.53 -2.88 -6.26
C ILE A 65 9.75 -2.24 -7.64
N VAL A 66 10.58 -1.19 -7.71
CA VAL A 66 10.80 -0.35 -8.91
C VAL A 66 12.10 -0.67 -9.65
N SER A 67 12.93 -1.57 -9.13
CA SER A 67 14.21 -1.91 -9.74
C SER A 67 14.03 -2.58 -11.10
N SER A 68 14.54 -1.95 -12.16
CA SER A 68 14.48 -2.48 -13.54
C SER A 68 15.33 -3.72 -13.77
N SER A 69 16.25 -4.03 -12.85
CA SER A 69 17.02 -5.28 -12.80
C SER A 69 16.61 -6.19 -11.64
N GLY A 70 15.53 -5.85 -10.93
CA GLY A 70 15.02 -6.59 -9.80
C GLY A 70 14.08 -7.73 -10.20
N PRO A 71 13.62 -8.53 -9.21
CA PRO A 71 12.76 -9.69 -9.46
C PRO A 71 11.39 -9.32 -10.06
N PHE A 72 10.94 -8.08 -9.87
CA PHE A 72 9.66 -7.59 -10.37
C PHE A 72 9.73 -6.95 -11.77
N ALA A 73 10.91 -6.86 -12.39
CA ALA A 73 11.08 -6.11 -13.64
C ALA A 73 10.17 -6.58 -14.78
N SER A 74 9.86 -7.88 -14.85
CA SER A 74 8.93 -8.42 -15.86
C SER A 74 7.48 -7.98 -15.66
N CYS A 75 7.09 -7.63 -14.45
CA CYS A 75 5.73 -7.23 -14.09
C CYS A 75 5.45 -5.73 -14.33
N HIS A 76 6.48 -4.89 -14.39
CA HIS A 76 6.34 -3.43 -14.53
C HIS A 76 5.55 -2.99 -15.77
N ASN A 77 5.48 -3.84 -16.80
CA ASN A 77 4.74 -3.54 -18.03
C ASN A 77 3.22 -3.79 -17.91
N VAL A 78 2.78 -4.56 -16.91
CA VAL A 78 1.38 -4.96 -16.72
C VAL A 78 0.79 -4.39 -15.43
N VAL A 79 1.62 -4.14 -14.41
CA VAL A 79 1.23 -3.46 -13.17
C VAL A 79 2.20 -2.34 -12.90
N ASP A 80 1.69 -1.12 -12.72
CA ASP A 80 2.51 0.06 -12.39
C ASP A 80 3.08 -0.08 -10.95
N PRO A 81 4.41 -0.09 -10.76
CA PRO A 81 5.02 -0.19 -9.43
C PRO A 81 4.87 1.08 -8.57
N ALA A 82 4.49 2.23 -9.13
CA ALA A 82 4.58 3.52 -8.45
C ALA A 82 3.78 3.58 -7.15
N LEU A 83 2.51 3.13 -7.19
CA LEU A 83 1.65 3.12 -6.01
C LEU A 83 2.15 2.14 -4.94
N PHE A 84 2.58 0.95 -5.35
CA PHE A 84 3.16 -0.04 -4.43
C PHE A 84 4.44 0.47 -3.75
N PHE A 85 5.28 1.21 -4.48
CA PHE A 85 6.48 1.82 -3.92
C PHE A 85 6.12 2.92 -2.90
N GLN A 86 5.18 3.81 -3.22
CA GLN A 86 4.74 4.86 -2.31
C GLN A 86 4.12 4.29 -1.03
N SER A 87 3.22 3.31 -1.16
CA SER A 87 2.66 2.58 -0.02
C SER A 87 3.73 1.88 0.79
N CYS A 88 4.73 1.27 0.14
CA CYS A 88 5.86 0.65 0.82
C CYS A 88 6.61 1.62 1.72
N VAL A 89 6.99 2.79 1.20
CA VAL A 89 7.76 3.77 1.98
C VAL A 89 6.92 4.28 3.16
N PHE A 90 5.65 4.58 2.92
CA PHE A 90 4.74 5.04 3.96
C PHE A 90 4.56 3.98 5.06
N ASP A 91 4.14 2.77 4.71
CA ASP A 91 3.85 1.73 5.70
C ASP A 91 5.10 1.30 6.46
N VAL A 92 6.23 1.06 5.77
CA VAL A 92 7.47 0.66 6.44
C VAL A 92 7.90 1.74 7.43
N CYS A 93 7.71 3.01 7.12
CA CYS A 93 7.94 4.10 8.06
C CYS A 93 6.98 4.10 9.26
N GLN A 94 5.67 4.00 9.02
CA GLN A 94 4.67 3.96 10.10
C GLN A 94 4.93 2.81 11.08
N TYR A 95 5.57 1.75 10.58
CA TYR A 95 5.95 0.56 11.33
C TYR A 95 7.43 0.52 11.73
N GLY A 96 8.16 1.64 11.66
CA GLY A 96 9.53 1.76 12.17
C GLY A 96 10.53 0.82 11.51
N GLY A 97 10.39 0.56 10.21
CA GLY A 97 11.32 -0.26 9.45
C GLY A 97 11.10 -1.78 9.54
N MET A 98 9.96 -2.24 10.07
CA MET A 98 9.70 -3.67 10.22
C MET A 98 9.77 -4.41 8.87
N GLU A 99 10.64 -5.42 8.79
CA GLU A 99 10.78 -6.28 7.60
C GLU A 99 9.47 -6.99 7.26
N SER A 100 8.67 -7.40 8.24
CA SER A 100 7.36 -8.03 8.01
C SER A 100 6.42 -7.13 7.20
N THR A 101 6.41 -5.82 7.46
CA THR A 101 5.66 -4.83 6.69
C THR A 101 6.13 -4.78 5.24
N LEU A 102 7.45 -4.67 5.03
CA LEU A 102 8.04 -4.73 3.69
C LEU A 102 7.61 -6.02 2.96
N CYS A 103 7.75 -7.18 3.61
CA CYS A 103 7.39 -8.47 3.02
C CYS A 103 5.91 -8.60 2.66
N HIS A 104 5.00 -8.00 3.43
CA HIS A 104 3.57 -7.99 3.08
C HIS A 104 3.30 -7.16 1.83
N ILE A 105 3.97 -6.02 1.67
CA ILE A 105 3.78 -5.15 0.51
C ILE A 105 4.39 -5.76 -0.75
N LEU A 106 5.56 -6.41 -0.62
CA LEU A 106 6.15 -7.19 -1.71
C LEU A 106 5.27 -8.39 -2.10
N GLN A 107 4.61 -9.03 -1.13
CA GLN A 107 3.64 -10.08 -1.41
C GLN A 107 2.44 -9.55 -2.18
N ALA A 108 1.86 -8.43 -1.76
CA ALA A 108 0.74 -7.81 -2.45
C ALA A 108 1.10 -7.45 -3.90
N TYR A 109 2.30 -6.91 -4.12
CA TYR A 109 2.76 -6.61 -5.48
C TYR A 109 2.97 -7.89 -6.31
N ALA A 110 3.55 -8.94 -5.73
CA ALA A 110 3.68 -10.24 -6.39
C ALA A 110 2.32 -10.87 -6.74
N GLU A 111 1.31 -10.70 -5.90
CA GLU A 111 -0.05 -11.17 -6.16
C GLU A 111 -0.72 -10.38 -7.28
N ALA A 112 -0.52 -9.06 -7.34
CA ALA A 112 -0.97 -8.24 -8.47
C ALA A 112 -0.30 -8.68 -9.78
N CYS A 113 1.01 -8.93 -9.77
CA CYS A 113 1.72 -9.49 -10.93
C CYS A 113 1.15 -10.84 -11.36
N ARG A 114 0.87 -11.73 -10.40
CA ARG A 114 0.28 -13.05 -10.68
C ARG A 114 -1.12 -12.94 -11.27
N ALA A 115 -1.93 -11.96 -10.84
CA ALA A 115 -3.25 -11.70 -11.43
C ALA A 115 -3.16 -11.35 -12.92
N GLU A 116 -2.07 -10.70 -13.33
CA GLU A 116 -1.71 -10.41 -14.73
C GLU A 116 -0.91 -11.55 -15.39
N ASN A 117 -0.92 -12.75 -14.81
CA ASN A 117 -0.22 -13.96 -15.28
C ASN A 117 1.32 -13.82 -15.34
N VAL A 118 1.90 -12.96 -14.51
CA VAL A 118 3.35 -12.82 -14.36
C VAL A 118 3.80 -13.36 -13.00
N ASP A 119 4.36 -14.58 -13.00
CA ASP A 119 4.97 -15.14 -11.80
C ASP A 119 6.38 -14.57 -11.54
N VAL A 120 6.62 -14.16 -10.30
CA VAL A 120 7.87 -13.51 -9.86
C VAL A 120 8.44 -14.23 -8.65
N LEU A 121 9.73 -14.60 -8.73
CA LEU A 121 10.48 -15.19 -7.63
C LEU A 121 11.28 -14.10 -6.91
N TRP A 122 10.77 -13.64 -5.77
CA TRP A 122 11.35 -12.50 -5.04
C TRP A 122 11.75 -12.82 -3.59
N ARG A 123 11.21 -13.90 -3.01
CA ARG A 123 11.58 -14.41 -1.66
C ARG A 123 12.82 -15.29 -1.72
N ASN A 124 13.56 -15.37 -0.61
CA ASN A 124 14.63 -16.36 -0.43
C ASN A 124 14.73 -16.83 1.04
N GLU A 125 15.65 -17.76 1.33
CA GLU A 125 15.80 -18.35 2.67
C GLU A 125 16.13 -17.32 3.78
N THR A 126 16.71 -16.18 3.41
CA THR A 126 17.16 -15.13 4.33
C THR A 126 16.33 -13.85 4.28
N PHE A 127 15.44 -13.71 3.28
CA PHE A 127 14.66 -12.50 3.05
C PHE A 127 13.21 -12.87 2.77
N CYS A 128 12.31 -12.38 3.61
CA CYS A 128 10.87 -12.63 3.48
C CYS A 128 10.57 -14.13 3.29
N ARG A 129 11.10 -14.99 4.17
CA ARG A 129 10.86 -16.43 4.11
C ARG A 129 9.36 -16.75 4.19
N GLU A 130 8.89 -17.70 3.40
CA GLU A 130 7.52 -18.19 3.55
C GLU A 130 7.38 -18.83 4.93
N SER A 131 6.46 -18.31 5.74
CA SER A 131 6.07 -18.98 6.97
C SER A 131 5.38 -20.28 6.56
N VAL A 132 5.99 -21.42 6.88
CA VAL A 132 5.36 -22.72 6.72
C VAL A 132 4.11 -22.70 7.61
N ARG A 133 2.94 -22.52 7.00
CA ARG A 133 1.66 -22.76 7.69
C ARG A 133 1.64 -24.26 8.01
N PHE A 134 1.94 -24.61 9.26
CA PHE A 134 1.43 -25.85 9.81
C PHE A 134 -0.08 -25.73 9.77
N LEU A 135 -0.71 -26.49 8.87
CA LEU A 135 -2.13 -26.79 8.99
C LEU A 135 -2.27 -27.57 10.30
N VAL A 136 -2.65 -26.85 11.36
CA VAL A 136 -3.15 -27.47 12.60
C VAL A 136 -4.62 -27.77 12.40
#